data_AF-A0A8T4TEQ0-F1
#
_entry.id   AF-A0A8T4TEQ0-F1
#
_cell.length_a   1.000
_cell.length_b   1.000
_cell.length_c   1.000
_cell.angle_alpha   90.00
_cell.angle_beta   90.00
_cell.angle_gamma   90.00
#
_symmetry.space_group_name_H-M   'P 1'
#
loop_
_entity.id
_entity.type
_entity.pdbx_description
1 polymer ?
#
loop_
_entity_poly.entity_id
_entity_poly.type
_entity_poly.pdbx_seq_one_letter_code
_entity_poly.pdbx_strand_id
1 'polypeptide(L)'
;MREYIFVFGREPELSFLEVISYFQSHDVNYKLVEWRNEIAIFLLEDLDFGLLIKKLGGTVKICEIFLDYKYKGTENKLNYGISVYSGDGDKLKSYLEKEFKKEKVKAVFRKARGEVFMPSEIFAKDLIEFIVYGKYFARTIAVFNPRDYKERDETRPRQVLLHQVSLRLARILMNLSYARYNLLDPFCGVGTILQEAMISGIDVIGVDIDNESVEASRENLNWLKDKYNLKNNFRIIKGDSGKLARYFGRNEVHAVATEPDLGPYYRKIPSREEVNSVVKTLENLYSDFFLGLRQVMRKKGKVAIVLPRLKYNNGYRDVNVENVISQSGFRLFAADKRVKLPIVSKGRFLDRVIYVFEVA
;
A
#
# COMPACT_ATOMS: atom_id res chain seq x y z
N MET A 1 -22.64 -3.90 -13.22
CA MET A 1 -21.19 -3.61 -13.25
C MET A 1 -20.91 -2.42 -14.15
N ARG A 2 -19.96 -1.58 -13.78
CA ARG A 2 -19.49 -0.40 -14.54
C ARG A 2 -17.97 -0.42 -14.63
N GLU A 3 -17.43 0.31 -15.60
CA GLU A 3 -15.99 0.45 -15.76
C GLU A 3 -15.46 1.60 -14.91
N TYR A 4 -14.40 1.32 -14.14
CA TYR A 4 -13.72 2.27 -13.28
C TYR A 4 -12.23 2.31 -13.61
N ILE A 5 -11.70 3.52 -13.70
CA ILE A 5 -10.27 3.78 -13.85
C ILE A 5 -9.65 3.94 -12.47
N PHE A 6 -8.64 3.12 -12.18
CA PHE A 6 -7.76 3.25 -11.04
C PHE A 6 -6.47 3.90 -11.51
N VAL A 7 -6.12 5.03 -10.89
CA VAL A 7 -4.87 5.75 -11.15
C VAL A 7 -3.89 5.42 -10.04
N PHE A 8 -2.75 4.83 -10.39
CA PHE A 8 -1.70 4.43 -9.47
C PHE A 8 -0.66 5.52 -9.22
N GLY A 9 0.07 5.36 -8.12
CA GLY A 9 1.15 6.27 -7.72
C GLY A 9 2.48 5.95 -8.39
N ARG A 10 3.57 6.25 -7.66
CA ARG A 10 4.95 6.17 -8.16
C ARG A 10 5.44 4.76 -8.49
N GLU A 11 4.80 3.74 -7.91
CA GLU A 11 5.14 2.32 -8.10
C GLU A 11 3.89 1.60 -8.68
N PRO A 12 3.59 1.74 -9.99
CA PRO A 12 2.35 1.25 -10.56
C PRO A 12 2.16 -0.26 -10.48
N GLU A 13 3.21 -1.05 -10.69
CA GLU A 13 3.15 -2.52 -10.59
C GLU A 13 2.78 -2.99 -9.19
N LEU A 14 3.37 -2.35 -8.17
CA LEU A 14 3.06 -2.62 -6.77
C LEU A 14 1.63 -2.21 -6.42
N SER A 15 1.19 -1.05 -6.92
CA SER A 15 -0.16 -0.53 -6.71
C SER A 15 -1.21 -1.42 -7.39
N PHE A 16 -0.90 -1.93 -8.59
CA PHE A 16 -1.74 -2.89 -9.29
C PHE A 16 -1.86 -4.20 -8.50
N LEU A 17 -0.72 -4.75 -8.04
CA LEU A 17 -0.70 -5.96 -7.23
C LEU A 17 -1.47 -5.80 -5.92
N GLU A 18 -1.39 -4.61 -5.29
CA GLU A 18 -2.18 -4.27 -4.11
C GLU A 18 -3.69 -4.34 -4.39
N VAL A 19 -4.17 -3.69 -5.47
CA VAL A 19 -5.60 -3.70 -5.82
C VAL A 19 -6.09 -5.12 -6.07
N ILE A 20 -5.35 -5.92 -6.82
CA ILE A 20 -5.71 -7.32 -7.06
C ILE A 20 -5.74 -8.13 -5.76
N SER A 21 -4.75 -7.94 -4.89
CA SER A 21 -4.69 -8.61 -3.59
C SER A 21 -5.87 -8.22 -2.68
N TYR A 22 -6.24 -6.93 -2.68
CA TYR A 22 -7.39 -6.44 -1.95
C TYR A 22 -8.69 -7.05 -2.48
N PHE A 23 -8.90 -7.04 -3.81
CA PHE A 23 -10.11 -7.61 -4.42
C PHE A 23 -10.25 -9.10 -4.14
N GLN A 24 -9.17 -9.88 -4.32
CA GLN A 24 -9.19 -11.32 -4.05
C GLN A 24 -9.40 -11.64 -2.58
N SER A 25 -8.77 -10.88 -1.66
CA SER A 25 -8.95 -11.10 -0.23
C SER A 25 -10.35 -10.74 0.25
N HIS A 26 -11.03 -9.76 -0.37
CA HIS A 26 -12.35 -9.28 0.04
C HIS A 26 -13.50 -9.81 -0.83
N ASP A 27 -13.24 -10.83 -1.65
CA ASP A 27 -14.24 -11.46 -2.51
C ASP A 27 -14.95 -10.46 -3.45
N VAL A 28 -14.23 -9.41 -3.87
CA VAL A 28 -14.77 -8.41 -4.82
C VAL A 28 -14.82 -9.05 -6.19
N ASN A 29 -16.00 -9.04 -6.82
CA ASN A 29 -16.15 -9.48 -8.21
C ASN A 29 -15.57 -8.42 -9.17
N TYR A 30 -14.57 -8.79 -9.94
CA TYR A 30 -13.92 -7.89 -10.89
C TYR A 30 -13.52 -8.58 -12.19
N LYS A 31 -13.53 -7.81 -13.28
CA LYS A 31 -12.83 -8.15 -14.52
C LYS A 31 -11.89 -7.02 -14.88
N LEU A 32 -10.62 -7.34 -15.10
CA LEU A 32 -9.70 -6.35 -15.66
C LEU A 32 -9.98 -6.18 -17.16
N VAL A 33 -10.21 -4.94 -17.58
CA VAL A 33 -10.38 -4.55 -18.97
C VAL A 33 -9.03 -4.24 -19.60
N GLU A 34 -8.22 -3.41 -18.93
CA GLU A 34 -6.90 -2.98 -19.41
C GLU A 34 -6.02 -2.58 -18.22
N TRP A 35 -4.69 -2.78 -18.33
CA TRP A 35 -3.72 -2.15 -17.45
C TRP A 35 -2.49 -1.74 -18.24
N ARG A 36 -2.10 -0.48 -18.13
CA ARG A 36 -0.89 0.09 -18.75
C ARG A 36 -0.33 1.20 -17.87
N ASN A 37 0.96 1.13 -17.56
CA ASN A 37 1.64 2.09 -16.71
C ASN A 37 0.87 2.33 -15.39
N GLU A 38 0.50 3.58 -15.11
CA GLU A 38 -0.26 4.00 -13.93
C GLU A 38 -1.79 3.87 -14.03
N ILE A 39 -2.33 3.40 -15.16
CA ILE A 39 -3.78 3.31 -15.38
C ILE A 39 -4.22 1.84 -15.49
N ALA A 40 -5.17 1.44 -14.64
CA ALA A 40 -5.90 0.18 -14.78
C ALA A 40 -7.41 0.42 -14.87
N ILE A 41 -8.08 -0.29 -15.76
CA ILE A 41 -9.52 -0.25 -15.95
C ILE A 41 -10.13 -1.55 -15.49
N PHE A 42 -11.03 -1.47 -14.51
CA PHE A 42 -11.74 -2.61 -13.98
C PHE A 42 -13.23 -2.48 -14.23
N LEU A 43 -13.87 -3.56 -14.67
CA LEU A 43 -15.30 -3.76 -14.62
C LEU A 43 -15.67 -4.29 -13.23
N LEU A 44 -16.38 -3.49 -12.44
CA LEU A 44 -16.73 -3.75 -11.03
C LEU A 44 -18.22 -3.50 -10.78
N GLU A 45 -18.74 -4.05 -9.69
CA GLU A 45 -19.99 -3.57 -9.09
C GLU A 45 -19.75 -2.21 -8.39
N ASP A 46 -20.83 -1.46 -8.12
CA ASP A 46 -20.71 -0.20 -7.39
C ASP A 46 -20.26 -0.52 -5.94
N LEU A 47 -19.11 0.00 -5.54
CA LEU A 47 -18.55 -0.12 -4.18
C LEU A 47 -18.60 1.23 -3.47
N ASP A 48 -18.36 1.23 -2.16
CA ASP A 48 -18.01 2.47 -1.47
C ASP A 48 -16.58 2.89 -1.83
N PHE A 49 -16.45 3.64 -2.92
CA PHE A 49 -15.15 4.10 -3.43
C PHE A 49 -14.46 5.10 -2.50
N GLY A 50 -15.22 5.82 -1.67
CA GLY A 50 -14.70 6.73 -0.65
C GLY A 50 -14.02 5.98 0.49
N LEU A 51 -14.53 4.80 0.86
CA LEU A 51 -13.87 3.89 1.78
C LEU A 51 -12.74 3.10 1.10
N LEU A 52 -12.95 2.63 -0.14
CA LEU A 52 -11.96 1.84 -0.87
C LEU A 52 -10.65 2.60 -1.07
N ILE A 53 -10.70 3.88 -1.45
CA ILE A 53 -9.47 4.68 -1.65
C ILE A 53 -8.67 4.83 -0.36
N LYS A 54 -9.32 4.80 0.81
CA LYS A 54 -8.65 4.86 2.13
C LYS A 54 -8.02 3.52 2.53
N LYS A 55 -8.48 2.42 1.94
CA LYS A 55 -7.94 1.07 2.14
C LYS A 55 -6.78 0.74 1.22
N LEU A 56 -6.49 1.58 0.22
CA LEU A 56 -5.42 1.37 -0.76
C LEU A 56 -4.29 2.39 -0.54
N GLY A 57 -3.05 1.92 -0.45
CA GLY A 57 -1.85 2.74 -0.29
C GLY A 57 -1.25 3.19 -1.63
N GLY A 58 -1.38 2.40 -2.68
CA GLY A 58 -0.79 2.63 -4.00
C GLY A 58 -1.69 3.44 -4.95
N THR A 59 -3.01 3.38 -4.76
CA THR A 59 -3.99 4.07 -5.61
C THR A 59 -4.13 5.54 -5.20
N VAL A 60 -4.08 6.43 -6.18
CA VAL A 60 -4.17 7.89 -6.00
C VAL A 60 -5.58 8.39 -6.29
N LYS A 61 -6.26 7.80 -7.28
CA LYS A 61 -7.62 8.18 -7.69
C LYS A 61 -8.41 6.97 -8.19
N ILE A 62 -9.72 7.02 -8.03
CA ILE A 62 -10.67 6.12 -8.67
C ILE A 62 -11.67 6.99 -9.44
N CYS A 63 -11.91 6.65 -10.69
CA CYS A 63 -12.75 7.42 -11.61
C CYS A 63 -13.81 6.53 -12.26
N GLU A 64 -15.04 7.02 -12.36
CA GLU A 64 -16.15 6.34 -13.05
C GLU A 64 -16.14 6.74 -14.52
N ILE A 65 -16.04 5.76 -15.43
CA ILE A 65 -16.14 6.00 -16.88
C ILE A 65 -17.58 6.33 -17.24
N PHE A 66 -17.78 7.34 -18.09
CA PHE A 66 -19.10 7.70 -18.60
C PHE A 66 -19.10 7.86 -20.12
N LEU A 67 -20.24 7.55 -20.72
CA LEU A 67 -20.54 7.90 -22.12
C LEU A 67 -21.29 9.24 -22.17
N ASP A 68 -22.30 9.38 -21.30
CA ASP A 68 -23.06 10.60 -21.11
C ASP A 68 -22.92 11.10 -19.68
N TYR A 69 -22.42 12.33 -19.52
CA TYR A 69 -22.27 12.95 -18.21
C TYR A 69 -23.50 13.79 -17.87
N LYS A 70 -23.99 13.62 -16.64
CA LYS A 70 -25.00 14.49 -16.03
C LYS A 70 -24.49 14.98 -14.68
N TYR A 71 -24.59 16.27 -14.40
CA TYR A 71 -24.17 16.78 -13.10
C TYR A 71 -25.19 16.36 -12.04
N LYS A 72 -24.72 15.62 -11.03
CA LYS A 72 -25.53 15.10 -9.92
C LYS A 72 -25.43 15.96 -8.65
N GLY A 73 -24.75 17.11 -8.70
CA GLY A 73 -24.57 17.96 -7.53
C GLY A 73 -25.74 18.92 -7.32
N THR A 74 -25.76 19.55 -6.14
CA THR A 74 -26.81 20.49 -5.73
C THR A 74 -26.43 21.95 -5.99
N GLU A 75 -25.18 22.24 -6.32
CA GLU A 75 -24.68 23.60 -6.48
C GLU A 75 -24.79 24.10 -7.93
N ASN A 76 -25.24 25.33 -8.11
CA ASN A 76 -25.33 25.96 -9.42
C ASN A 76 -24.00 26.56 -9.90
N LYS A 77 -22.92 26.44 -9.11
CA LYS A 77 -21.58 26.92 -9.44
C LYS A 77 -20.57 25.86 -9.00
N LEU A 78 -19.59 25.56 -9.85
CA LEU A 78 -18.55 24.58 -9.53
C LEU A 78 -17.22 24.94 -10.19
N ASN A 79 -16.12 24.48 -9.60
CA ASN A 79 -14.83 24.42 -10.28
C ASN A 79 -14.67 23.03 -10.89
N TYR A 80 -14.24 22.94 -12.15
CA TYR A 80 -13.87 21.66 -12.76
C TYR A 80 -12.52 21.75 -13.47
N GLY A 81 -11.89 20.61 -13.63
CA GLY A 81 -10.60 20.48 -14.31
C GLY A 81 -10.49 19.17 -15.04
N ILE A 82 -9.58 19.10 -16.01
CA ILE A 82 -9.31 17.90 -16.79
C ILE A 82 -7.86 17.49 -16.58
N SER A 83 -7.65 16.22 -16.23
CA SER A 83 -6.36 15.54 -16.26
C SER A 83 -6.26 14.67 -17.50
N VAL A 84 -5.21 14.87 -18.29
CA VAL A 84 -5.00 14.09 -19.51
C VAL A 84 -3.89 13.08 -19.25
N TYR A 85 -4.24 11.79 -19.27
CA TYR A 85 -3.26 10.69 -19.23
C TYR A 85 -2.91 10.22 -20.66
N SER A 86 -3.87 10.27 -21.56
CA SER A 86 -3.69 10.15 -23.01
C SER A 86 -4.97 10.57 -23.73
N GLY A 87 -4.89 10.97 -25.00
CA GLY A 87 -6.06 11.39 -25.79
C GLY A 87 -6.28 12.89 -25.82
N ASP A 88 -7.51 13.32 -26.12
CA ASP A 88 -7.86 14.72 -26.40
C ASP A 88 -8.65 15.36 -25.24
N GLY A 89 -7.96 16.19 -24.46
CA GLY A 89 -8.55 16.95 -23.35
C GLY A 89 -9.48 18.08 -23.80
N ASP A 90 -9.22 18.70 -24.95
CA ASP A 90 -10.03 19.81 -25.46
C ASP A 90 -11.38 19.32 -25.98
N LYS A 91 -11.42 18.11 -26.54
CA LYS A 91 -12.67 17.42 -26.88
C LYS A 91 -13.55 17.21 -25.63
N LEU A 92 -12.98 16.68 -24.55
CA LEU A 92 -13.73 16.50 -23.29
C LEU A 92 -14.18 17.85 -22.71
N LYS A 93 -13.30 18.86 -22.74
CA LYS A 93 -13.64 20.21 -22.25
C LYS A 93 -14.84 20.77 -23.00
N SER A 94 -14.81 20.73 -24.33
CA SER A 94 -15.88 21.24 -25.19
C SER A 94 -17.19 20.48 -24.98
N TYR A 95 -17.12 19.17 -24.72
CA TYR A 95 -18.28 18.35 -24.36
C TYR A 95 -18.88 18.80 -23.02
N LEU A 96 -18.07 18.90 -21.97
CA LEU A 96 -18.52 19.29 -20.62
C LEU A 96 -19.11 20.71 -20.59
N GLU A 97 -18.50 21.67 -21.28
CA GLU A 97 -19.02 23.05 -21.38
C GLU A 97 -20.44 23.08 -21.97
N LYS A 98 -20.74 22.21 -22.95
CA LYS A 98 -22.08 22.07 -23.53
C LYS A 98 -23.06 21.46 -22.53
N GLU A 99 -22.68 20.39 -21.84
CA GLU A 99 -23.57 19.74 -20.86
C GLU A 99 -23.87 20.65 -19.66
N PHE A 100 -22.85 21.32 -19.10
CA PHE A 100 -23.08 22.29 -18.01
C PHE A 100 -23.98 23.46 -18.43
N LYS A 101 -23.86 23.95 -19.67
CA LYS A 101 -24.74 25.00 -20.20
C LYS A 101 -26.19 24.51 -20.31
N LYS A 102 -26.43 23.29 -20.79
CA LYS A 102 -27.78 22.70 -20.86
C LYS A 102 -28.42 22.59 -19.47
N GLU A 103 -27.63 22.20 -18.48
CA GLU A 103 -28.07 22.05 -17.09
C GLU A 103 -28.08 23.38 -16.30
N LYS A 104 -27.75 24.51 -16.94
CA LYS A 104 -27.67 25.86 -16.35
C LYS A 104 -26.69 25.96 -15.18
N VAL A 105 -25.63 25.16 -15.19
CA VAL A 105 -24.57 25.14 -14.18
C VAL A 105 -23.46 26.14 -14.56
N LYS A 106 -23.10 27.03 -13.63
CA LYS A 106 -21.97 27.97 -13.79
C LYS A 106 -20.64 27.26 -13.49
N ALA A 107 -20.13 26.52 -14.46
CA ALA A 107 -18.87 25.79 -14.35
C ALA A 107 -17.65 26.68 -14.68
N VAL A 108 -16.64 26.69 -13.80
CA VAL A 108 -15.37 27.41 -13.99
C VAL A 108 -14.25 26.43 -14.24
N PHE A 109 -13.65 26.49 -15.42
CA PHE A 109 -12.52 25.63 -15.78
C PHE A 109 -11.24 26.06 -15.04
N ARG A 110 -10.55 25.11 -14.44
CA ARG A 110 -9.23 25.27 -13.84
C ARG A 110 -8.22 24.44 -14.61
N LYS A 111 -7.01 24.98 -14.79
CA LYS A 111 -5.87 24.24 -15.33
C LYS A 111 -5.07 23.59 -14.20
N ALA A 112 -4.56 22.40 -14.48
CA ALA A 112 -3.55 21.75 -13.64
C ALA A 112 -2.21 22.47 -13.80
N ARG A 113 -1.31 22.30 -12.82
CA ARG A 113 0.08 22.79 -12.93
C ARG A 113 0.89 22.02 -13.99
N GLY A 114 0.53 20.76 -14.24
CA GLY A 114 1.03 19.94 -15.34
C GLY A 114 -0.14 19.40 -16.18
N GLU A 115 0.02 18.22 -16.78
CA GLU A 115 -1.05 17.56 -17.55
C GLU A 115 -2.14 16.92 -16.65
N VAL A 116 -1.80 16.64 -15.40
CA VAL A 116 -2.69 16.00 -14.42
C VAL A 116 -2.72 16.77 -13.11
N PHE A 117 -3.89 16.84 -12.46
CA PHE A 117 -4.04 17.42 -11.13
C PHE A 117 -3.47 16.48 -10.08
N MET A 118 -2.67 17.03 -9.16
CA MET A 118 -2.30 16.31 -7.94
C MET A 118 -3.48 16.30 -6.95
N PRO A 119 -3.63 15.27 -6.10
CA PRO A 119 -4.67 15.23 -5.08
C PRO A 119 -4.77 16.51 -4.24
N SER A 120 -3.64 17.09 -3.85
CA SER A 120 -3.59 18.35 -3.09
C SER A 120 -4.21 19.52 -3.85
N GLU A 121 -4.09 19.57 -5.17
CA GLU A 121 -4.72 20.61 -5.99
C GLU A 121 -6.23 20.42 -6.09
N ILE A 122 -6.70 19.17 -6.19
CA ILE A 122 -8.12 18.84 -6.26
C ILE A 122 -8.82 19.34 -4.98
N PHE A 123 -8.26 18.99 -3.81
CA PHE A 123 -8.81 19.44 -2.53
C PHE A 123 -8.69 20.95 -2.31
N ALA A 124 -7.57 21.58 -2.69
CA ALA A 124 -7.38 23.03 -2.47
C ALA A 124 -8.31 23.90 -3.32
N LYS A 125 -8.76 23.40 -4.47
CA LYS A 125 -9.61 24.14 -5.42
C LYS A 125 -11.08 23.73 -5.35
N ASP A 126 -11.45 22.80 -4.46
CA ASP A 126 -12.76 22.15 -4.43
C ASP A 126 -13.22 21.73 -5.83
N LEU A 127 -12.37 20.91 -6.46
CA LEU A 127 -12.40 20.66 -7.90
C LEU A 127 -13.15 19.37 -8.22
N ILE A 128 -14.11 19.45 -9.14
CA ILE A 128 -14.60 18.25 -9.85
C ILE A 128 -13.62 17.93 -10.95
N GLU A 129 -12.80 16.91 -10.73
CA GLU A 129 -11.86 16.44 -11.73
C GLU A 129 -12.53 15.46 -12.70
N PHE A 130 -12.23 15.66 -13.98
CA PHE A 130 -12.45 14.70 -15.05
C PHE A 130 -11.11 14.22 -15.60
N ILE A 131 -11.09 13.02 -16.14
CA ILE A 131 -9.88 12.43 -16.74
C ILE A 131 -10.14 11.99 -18.18
N VAL A 132 -9.11 12.10 -19.01
CA VAL A 132 -9.06 11.51 -20.36
C VAL A 132 -7.97 10.45 -20.40
N TYR A 133 -8.35 9.25 -20.84
CA TYR A 133 -7.42 8.16 -21.11
C TYR A 133 -7.83 7.43 -22.40
N GLY A 134 -7.07 7.67 -23.47
CA GLY A 134 -7.34 7.14 -24.80
C GLY A 134 -8.72 7.57 -25.29
N LYS A 135 -9.65 6.62 -25.39
CA LYS A 135 -11.04 6.86 -25.78
C LYS A 135 -11.99 7.11 -24.59
N TYR A 136 -11.51 6.90 -23.36
CA TYR A 136 -12.35 6.94 -22.17
C TYR A 136 -12.37 8.34 -21.56
N PHE A 137 -13.57 8.80 -21.26
CA PHE A 137 -13.82 9.95 -20.39
C PHE A 137 -14.35 9.45 -19.05
N ALA A 138 -13.82 9.97 -17.96
CA ALA A 138 -14.24 9.56 -16.62
C ALA A 138 -14.26 10.73 -15.64
N ARG A 139 -15.08 10.62 -14.61
CA ARG A 139 -15.14 11.57 -13.49
C ARG A 139 -14.42 10.95 -12.30
N THR A 140 -13.53 11.70 -11.67
CA THR A 140 -12.92 11.27 -10.42
C THR A 140 -13.96 11.22 -9.31
N ILE A 141 -14.16 10.04 -8.72
CA ILE A 141 -15.15 9.79 -7.66
C ILE A 141 -14.52 9.56 -6.29
N ALA A 142 -13.23 9.21 -6.24
CA ALA A 142 -12.49 9.07 -5.00
C ALA A 142 -11.04 9.50 -5.20
N VAL A 143 -10.48 10.19 -4.21
CA VAL A 143 -9.12 10.75 -4.25
C VAL A 143 -8.42 10.47 -2.93
N PHE A 144 -7.19 9.96 -3.02
CA PHE A 144 -6.31 9.81 -1.86
C PHE A 144 -6.03 11.17 -1.21
N ASN A 145 -6.23 11.30 0.10
CA ASN A 145 -5.95 12.54 0.82
C ASN A 145 -4.56 12.48 1.51
N PRO A 146 -3.56 13.22 1.00
CA PRO A 146 -2.23 13.22 1.59
C PRO A 146 -2.19 13.83 3.01
N ARG A 147 -3.16 14.69 3.35
CA ARG A 147 -3.22 15.35 4.66
C ARG A 147 -3.52 14.36 5.77
N ASP A 148 -4.40 13.39 5.53
CA ASP A 148 -4.76 12.37 6.52
C ASP A 148 -3.54 11.51 6.90
N TYR A 149 -2.69 11.21 5.92
CA TYR A 149 -1.46 10.44 6.14
C TYR A 149 -0.41 11.29 6.86
N LYS A 150 -0.23 12.54 6.44
CA LYS A 150 0.71 13.47 7.07
C LYS A 150 0.36 13.68 8.55
N GLU A 151 -0.91 13.94 8.84
CA GLU A 151 -1.38 14.15 10.19
C GLU A 151 -1.10 12.91 11.06
N ARG A 152 -1.42 11.69 10.60
CA ARG A 152 -1.15 10.48 11.37
C ARG A 152 0.33 10.27 11.68
N ASP A 153 1.20 10.50 10.70
CA ASP A 153 2.63 10.27 10.87
C ASP A 153 3.29 11.29 11.81
N GLU A 154 2.89 12.57 11.70
CA GLU A 154 3.47 13.69 12.46
C GLU A 154 2.87 13.86 13.86
N THR A 155 1.65 13.37 14.12
CA THR A 155 0.94 13.61 15.40
C THR A 155 0.99 12.43 16.38
N ARG A 156 1.50 11.27 15.97
CA ARG A 156 1.65 10.13 16.87
C ARG A 156 2.72 10.39 17.96
N PRO A 157 2.56 9.84 19.18
CA PRO A 157 3.44 10.12 20.31
C PRO A 157 4.90 9.75 20.10
N ARG A 158 5.15 8.57 19.49
CA ARG A 158 6.51 8.05 19.28
C ARG A 158 6.82 7.95 17.79
N GLN A 159 7.89 8.62 17.39
CA GLN A 159 8.33 8.70 16.00
C GLN A 159 9.77 8.20 15.88
N VAL A 160 10.06 7.52 14.77
CA VAL A 160 11.43 7.19 14.37
C VAL A 160 11.72 7.91 13.07
N LEU A 161 12.69 8.82 13.08
CA LEU A 161 13.03 9.62 11.90
C LEU A 161 13.81 8.83 10.85
N LEU A 162 14.37 7.67 11.22
CA LEU A 162 15.20 6.82 10.37
C LEU A 162 14.58 5.42 10.30
N HIS A 163 14.66 4.75 9.15
CA HIS A 163 14.23 3.33 8.94
C HIS A 163 12.73 3.06 9.04
N GLN A 164 11.88 4.07 8.97
CA GLN A 164 10.44 3.83 9.05
C GLN A 164 9.87 3.44 7.67
N VAL A 165 9.06 2.37 7.66
CA VAL A 165 8.18 2.08 6.53
C VAL A 165 7.20 3.24 6.34
N SER A 166 6.99 3.71 5.11
CA SER A 166 5.97 4.75 4.87
C SER A 166 4.57 4.19 5.15
N LEU A 167 3.63 5.02 5.63
CA LEU A 167 2.23 4.61 5.83
C LEU A 167 1.60 4.01 4.56
N ARG A 168 1.98 4.49 3.37
CA ARG A 168 1.52 3.94 2.10
C ARG A 168 2.04 2.53 1.86
N LEU A 169 3.32 2.29 2.11
CA LEU A 169 3.92 0.96 1.97
C LEU A 169 3.38 0.00 3.03
N ALA A 170 3.18 0.44 4.27
CA ALA A 170 2.50 -0.34 5.31
C ALA A 170 1.12 -0.82 4.86
N ARG A 171 0.29 0.07 4.29
CA ARG A 171 -1.03 -0.26 3.75
C ARG A 171 -0.94 -1.30 2.62
N ILE A 172 0.01 -1.12 1.71
CA ILE A 172 0.26 -2.05 0.60
C ILE A 172 0.64 -3.44 1.14
N LEU A 173 1.63 -3.53 2.04
CA LEU A 173 2.09 -4.81 2.59
C LEU A 173 0.95 -5.55 3.30
N MET A 174 0.14 -4.85 4.09
CA MET A 174 -1.06 -5.42 4.71
C MET A 174 -2.01 -6.02 3.66
N ASN A 175 -2.33 -5.28 2.59
CA ASN A 175 -3.20 -5.77 1.52
C ASN A 175 -2.60 -6.96 0.77
N LEU A 176 -1.30 -6.94 0.47
CA LEU A 176 -0.57 -8.04 -0.16
C LEU A 176 -0.57 -9.32 0.69
N SER A 177 -0.63 -9.18 2.02
CA SER A 177 -0.73 -10.31 2.96
C SER A 177 -2.12 -10.93 3.07
N TYR A 178 -3.13 -10.33 2.43
CA TYR A 178 -4.54 -10.72 2.49
C TYR A 178 -5.09 -10.69 3.92
N ALA A 179 -4.58 -9.80 4.77
CA ALA A 179 -5.05 -9.67 6.14
C ALA A 179 -6.51 -9.23 6.19
N ARG A 180 -7.33 -9.95 6.98
CA ARG A 180 -8.76 -9.66 7.19
C ARG A 180 -9.17 -9.69 8.65
N TYR A 181 -8.67 -10.68 9.40
CA TYR A 181 -9.07 -10.89 10.80
C TYR A 181 -7.96 -10.47 11.76
N ASN A 182 -6.79 -11.09 11.64
CA ASN A 182 -5.60 -10.66 12.35
C ASN A 182 -4.40 -10.45 11.42
N LEU A 183 -3.49 -9.59 11.83
CA LEU A 183 -2.21 -9.32 11.18
C LEU A 183 -1.09 -9.40 12.21
N LEU A 184 -0.05 -10.18 11.92
CA LEU A 184 1.20 -10.19 12.67
C LEU A 184 2.25 -9.33 11.96
N ASP A 185 2.87 -8.43 12.70
CA ASP A 185 4.15 -7.81 12.34
C ASP A 185 5.22 -8.30 13.35
N PRO A 186 6.08 -9.25 12.97
CA PRO A 186 7.06 -9.86 13.85
C PRO A 186 8.35 -9.04 14.02
N PHE A 187 8.41 -7.85 13.42
CA PHE A 187 9.49 -6.87 13.57
C PHE A 187 8.87 -5.47 13.68
N CYS A 188 7.93 -5.30 14.62
CA CYS A 188 6.96 -4.23 14.52
C CYS A 188 7.51 -2.81 14.70
N GLY A 189 8.70 -2.64 15.29
CA GLY A 189 9.29 -1.35 15.61
C GLY A 189 8.28 -0.50 16.39
N VAL A 190 8.04 0.74 15.93
CA VAL A 190 7.04 1.65 16.50
C VAL A 190 5.59 1.41 16.03
N GLY A 191 5.32 0.28 15.37
CA GLY A 191 3.99 -0.19 15.04
C GLY A 191 3.36 0.44 13.81
N THR A 192 4.14 0.93 12.83
CA THR A 192 3.59 1.63 11.66
C THR A 192 2.65 0.75 10.82
N ILE A 193 3.02 -0.50 10.57
CA ILE A 193 2.17 -1.47 9.84
C ILE A 193 0.93 -1.82 10.66
N LEU A 194 1.12 -2.04 11.97
CA LEU A 194 0.04 -2.34 12.92
C LEU A 194 -1.00 -1.20 12.96
N GLN A 195 -0.56 0.07 13.00
CA GLN A 195 -1.47 1.22 13.00
C GLN A 195 -2.35 1.26 11.74
N GLU A 196 -1.75 1.06 10.55
CA GLU A 196 -2.52 1.04 9.31
C GLU A 196 -3.52 -0.13 9.31
N ALA A 197 -3.11 -1.32 9.78
CA ALA A 197 -4.02 -2.46 9.92
C ALA A 197 -5.17 -2.22 10.90
N MET A 198 -4.92 -1.56 12.04
CA MET A 198 -5.98 -1.19 12.97
C MET A 198 -6.99 -0.22 12.36
N ILE A 199 -6.54 0.76 11.56
CA ILE A 199 -7.43 1.68 10.83
C ILE A 199 -8.31 0.93 9.82
N SER A 200 -7.83 -0.21 9.30
CA SER A 200 -8.62 -1.12 8.45
C SER A 200 -9.60 -1.99 9.25
N GLY A 201 -9.63 -1.89 10.58
CA GLY A 201 -10.48 -2.71 11.45
C GLY A 201 -9.94 -4.12 11.72
N ILE A 202 -8.64 -4.35 11.52
CA ILE A 202 -7.99 -5.65 11.72
C ILE A 202 -7.38 -5.73 13.13
N ASP A 203 -7.48 -6.88 13.79
CA ASP A 203 -6.78 -7.12 15.06
C ASP A 203 -5.28 -7.31 14.79
N VAL A 204 -4.43 -6.70 15.61
CA VAL A 204 -3.00 -6.65 15.29
C VAL A 204 -2.14 -7.22 16.38
N ILE A 205 -1.07 -7.92 15.99
CA ILE A 205 -0.10 -8.49 16.93
C ILE A 205 1.29 -8.05 16.49
N GLY A 206 2.02 -7.43 17.40
CA GLY A 206 3.39 -7.00 17.19
C GLY A 206 4.37 -7.84 18.01
N VAL A 207 5.48 -8.23 17.40
CA VAL A 207 6.64 -8.77 18.12
C VAL A 207 7.83 -7.89 17.80
N ASP A 208 8.60 -7.54 18.81
CA ASP A 208 9.91 -6.91 18.63
C ASP A 208 10.87 -7.36 19.74
N ILE A 209 12.15 -7.47 19.41
CA ILE A 209 13.18 -7.87 20.36
C ILE A 209 13.56 -6.70 21.26
N ASP A 210 13.46 -5.48 20.75
CA ASP A 210 13.81 -4.25 21.44
C ASP A 210 12.67 -3.76 22.34
N ASN A 211 13.01 -3.47 23.60
CA ASN A 211 12.02 -3.06 24.58
C ASN A 211 11.49 -1.64 24.31
N GLU A 212 12.34 -0.74 23.82
CA GLU A 212 11.93 0.63 23.53
C GLU A 212 10.92 0.67 22.39
N SER A 213 11.16 -0.11 21.33
CA SER A 213 10.25 -0.32 20.21
C SER A 213 8.91 -0.90 20.66
N VAL A 214 8.93 -1.91 21.55
CA VAL A 214 7.71 -2.48 22.14
C VAL A 214 6.88 -1.42 22.87
N GLU A 215 7.50 -0.64 23.76
CA GLU A 215 6.76 0.41 24.49
C GLU A 215 6.26 1.51 23.55
N ALA A 216 7.07 1.91 22.57
CA ALA A 216 6.68 2.92 21.59
C ALA A 216 5.52 2.47 20.71
N SER A 217 5.51 1.20 20.30
CA SER A 217 4.40 0.58 19.57
C SER A 217 3.12 0.58 20.40
N ARG A 218 3.18 0.20 21.69
CA ARG A 218 2.02 0.26 22.59
C ARG A 218 1.47 1.67 22.76
N GLU A 219 2.34 2.64 22.98
CA GLU A 219 1.95 4.04 23.13
C GLU A 219 1.25 4.57 21.86
N ASN A 220 1.83 4.31 20.69
CA ASN A 220 1.25 4.69 19.40
C ASN A 220 -0.10 4.01 19.14
N LEU A 221 -0.25 2.71 19.42
CA LEU A 221 -1.50 1.99 19.16
C LEU A 221 -2.61 2.37 20.14
N ASN A 222 -2.28 2.65 21.40
CA ASN A 222 -3.25 3.23 22.36
C ASN A 222 -3.73 4.61 21.88
N TRP A 223 -2.79 5.50 21.55
CA TRP A 223 -3.14 6.82 21.00
C TRP A 223 -4.02 6.73 19.76
N LEU A 224 -3.70 5.81 18.84
CA LEU A 224 -4.49 5.63 17.62
C LEU A 224 -5.90 5.13 17.93
N LYS A 225 -6.01 4.19 18.87
CA LYS A 225 -7.29 3.62 19.32
C LYS A 225 -8.19 4.71 19.90
N ASP A 226 -7.64 5.60 20.72
CA ASP A 226 -8.37 6.73 21.31
C ASP A 226 -8.74 7.78 20.24
N LYS A 227 -7.76 8.20 19.42
CA LYS A 227 -7.95 9.24 18.39
C LYS A 227 -9.04 8.90 17.39
N TYR A 228 -9.15 7.63 17.00
CA TYR A 228 -10.10 7.16 15.99
C TYR A 228 -11.25 6.31 16.56
N ASN A 229 -11.36 6.20 17.90
CA ASN A 229 -12.34 5.38 18.61
C ASN A 229 -12.41 3.93 18.07
N LEU A 230 -11.25 3.33 17.83
CA LEU A 230 -11.14 2.01 17.23
C LEU A 230 -11.56 0.93 18.23
N LYS A 231 -12.24 -0.12 17.75
CA LYS A 231 -12.77 -1.21 18.59
C LYS A 231 -11.96 -2.50 18.53
N ASN A 232 -11.15 -2.66 17.50
CA ASN A 232 -10.26 -3.80 17.35
C ASN A 232 -9.17 -3.82 18.43
N ASN A 233 -8.58 -4.98 18.61
CA ASN A 233 -7.63 -5.29 19.66
C ASN A 233 -6.20 -5.26 19.12
N PHE A 234 -5.26 -5.01 20.02
CA PHE A 234 -3.85 -5.17 19.72
C PHE A 234 -3.12 -5.89 20.86
N ARG A 235 -2.06 -6.63 20.52
CA ARG A 235 -1.16 -7.27 21.48
C ARG A 235 0.28 -7.02 21.05
N ILE A 236 1.12 -6.46 21.93
CA ILE A 236 2.54 -6.24 21.66
C ILE A 236 3.40 -7.06 22.60
N ILE A 237 4.30 -7.86 22.03
CA ILE A 237 5.10 -8.86 22.72
C ILE A 237 6.57 -8.50 22.55
N LYS A 238 7.30 -8.42 23.66
CA LYS A 238 8.76 -8.42 23.62
C LYS A 238 9.23 -9.85 23.36
N GLY A 239 9.86 -10.08 22.22
CA GLY A 239 10.24 -11.43 21.83
C GLY A 239 11.06 -11.52 20.56
N ASP A 240 11.64 -12.70 20.38
CA ASP A 240 12.40 -13.10 19.21
C ASP A 240 11.46 -13.69 18.13
N SER A 241 11.50 -13.13 16.92
CA SER A 241 10.70 -13.55 15.76
C SER A 241 11.07 -14.94 15.23
N GLY A 242 12.25 -15.47 15.56
CA GLY A 242 12.61 -16.87 15.31
C GLY A 242 11.93 -17.85 16.27
N LYS A 243 11.31 -17.36 17.36
CA LYS A 243 10.74 -18.18 18.45
C LYS A 243 9.23 -18.00 18.62
N LEU A 244 8.51 -17.73 17.53
CA LEU A 244 7.07 -17.42 17.56
C LEU A 244 6.20 -18.48 18.23
N ALA A 245 6.56 -19.77 18.16
CA ALA A 245 5.83 -20.86 18.83
C ALA A 245 5.73 -20.72 20.36
N ARG A 246 6.53 -19.84 20.99
CA ARG A 246 6.42 -19.51 22.43
C ARG A 246 5.25 -18.60 22.76
N TYR A 247 4.76 -17.84 21.78
CA TYR A 247 3.79 -16.76 21.99
C TYR A 247 2.44 -17.02 21.34
N PHE A 248 2.42 -17.90 20.33
CA PHE A 248 1.28 -18.24 19.49
C PHE A 248 1.07 -19.75 19.44
N GLY A 249 -0.20 -20.17 19.38
CA GLY A 249 -0.61 -21.51 19.06
C GLY A 249 -0.46 -21.84 17.57
N ARG A 250 -0.70 -23.11 17.23
CA ARG A 250 -0.71 -23.58 15.84
C ARG A 250 -1.86 -22.93 15.06
N ASN A 251 -1.57 -22.48 13.85
CA ASN A 251 -2.52 -21.83 12.93
C ASN A 251 -3.19 -20.54 13.47
N GLU A 252 -2.65 -19.92 14.51
CA GLU A 252 -3.19 -18.69 15.10
C GLU A 252 -2.94 -17.46 14.20
N VAL A 253 -1.84 -17.47 13.44
CA VAL A 253 -1.45 -16.33 12.59
C VAL A 253 -2.11 -16.45 11.22
N HIS A 254 -2.97 -15.48 10.90
CA HIS A 254 -3.73 -15.42 9.64
C HIS A 254 -2.90 -14.92 8.45
N ALA A 255 -2.20 -13.81 8.67
CA ALA A 255 -1.42 -13.08 7.68
C ALA A 255 -0.26 -12.34 8.37
N VAL A 256 0.83 -12.13 7.63
CA VAL A 256 2.00 -11.39 8.10
C VAL A 256 2.31 -10.27 7.12
N ALA A 257 2.56 -9.07 7.62
CA ALA A 257 3.07 -7.94 6.86
C ALA A 257 4.18 -7.28 7.66
N THR A 258 5.38 -7.16 7.09
CA THR A 258 6.55 -6.69 7.86
C THR A 258 7.65 -6.07 7.00
N GLU A 259 8.36 -5.09 7.57
CA GLU A 259 9.67 -4.62 7.12
C GLU A 259 10.65 -4.95 8.26
N PRO A 260 11.36 -6.09 8.20
CA PRO A 260 12.30 -6.51 9.23
C PRO A 260 13.53 -5.60 9.24
N ASP A 261 14.50 -5.88 10.11
CA ASP A 261 15.81 -5.24 10.03
C ASP A 261 16.38 -5.42 8.60
N LEU A 262 16.64 -4.30 7.93
CA LEU A 262 17.14 -4.24 6.55
C LEU A 262 18.67 -4.09 6.50
N GLY A 263 19.33 -4.13 7.65
CA GLY A 263 20.73 -3.82 7.82
C GLY A 263 20.96 -2.35 8.23
N PRO A 264 22.23 -1.97 8.42
CA PRO A 264 22.58 -0.70 9.02
C PRO A 264 22.32 0.49 8.09
N TYR A 265 22.13 1.67 8.70
CA TYR A 265 22.03 2.92 7.99
C TYR A 265 23.35 3.37 7.40
N TYR A 266 23.41 3.45 6.07
CA TYR A 266 24.58 3.95 5.37
C TYR A 266 24.48 5.45 5.09
N ARG A 267 25.52 6.21 5.47
CA ARG A 267 25.74 7.60 5.02
C ARG A 267 26.58 7.69 3.74
N LYS A 268 27.36 6.65 3.46
CA LYS A 268 28.21 6.46 2.28
C LYS A 268 28.05 5.04 1.77
N ILE A 269 28.31 4.80 0.48
CA ILE A 269 28.23 3.45 -0.09
C ILE A 269 29.23 2.53 0.65
N PRO A 270 28.78 1.40 1.23
CA PRO A 270 29.65 0.46 1.94
C PRO A 270 30.58 -0.32 1.01
N SER A 271 31.59 -0.97 1.59
CA SER A 271 32.44 -1.90 0.84
C SER A 271 31.70 -3.19 0.49
N ARG A 272 32.20 -3.92 -0.51
CA ARG A 272 31.60 -5.19 -0.91
C ARG A 272 31.69 -6.24 0.20
N GLU A 273 32.79 -6.26 0.95
CA GLU A 273 33.03 -7.16 2.08
C GLU A 273 32.05 -6.89 3.22
N GLU A 274 31.82 -5.61 3.53
CA GLU A 274 30.84 -5.19 4.54
C GLU A 274 29.43 -5.63 4.15
N VAL A 275 29.01 -5.33 2.91
CA VAL A 275 27.70 -5.77 2.38
C VAL A 275 27.55 -7.29 2.44
N ASN A 276 28.60 -8.04 2.08
CA ASN A 276 28.57 -9.50 2.13
C ASN A 276 28.35 -10.04 3.55
N SER A 277 29.00 -9.43 4.54
CA SER A 277 28.86 -9.82 5.95
C SER A 277 27.46 -9.51 6.50
N VAL A 278 26.93 -8.31 6.18
CA VAL A 278 25.59 -7.89 6.59
C VAL A 278 24.53 -8.81 5.98
N VAL A 279 24.58 -9.07 4.66
CA VAL A 279 23.60 -9.96 4.01
C VAL A 279 23.60 -11.35 4.63
N LYS A 280 24.76 -11.91 4.95
CA LYS A 280 24.84 -13.24 5.61
C LYS A 280 24.18 -13.23 6.99
N THR A 281 24.36 -12.15 7.76
CA THR A 281 23.73 -12.01 9.08
C THR A 281 22.21 -11.93 8.96
N LEU A 282 21.72 -11.15 7.99
CA LEU A 282 20.29 -11.00 7.71
C LEU A 282 19.67 -12.29 7.17
N GLU A 283 20.37 -13.04 6.31
CA GLU A 283 19.94 -14.36 5.84
C GLU A 283 19.68 -15.33 7.00
N ASN A 284 20.54 -15.36 8.02
CA ASN A 284 20.33 -16.18 9.21
C ASN A 284 19.08 -15.73 9.99
N LEU A 285 18.95 -14.43 10.25
CA LEU A 285 17.79 -13.85 10.93
C LEU A 285 16.48 -14.21 10.23
N TYR A 286 16.43 -14.04 8.91
CA TYR A 286 15.23 -14.33 8.13
C TYR A 286 14.93 -15.84 8.08
N SER A 287 15.96 -16.69 7.99
CA SER A 287 15.79 -18.15 8.02
C SER A 287 15.15 -18.60 9.34
N ASP A 288 15.67 -18.12 10.47
CA ASP A 288 15.12 -18.40 11.79
C ASP A 288 13.67 -17.91 11.91
N PHE A 289 13.38 -16.70 11.41
CA PHE A 289 12.03 -16.16 11.36
C PHE A 289 11.07 -17.06 10.57
N PHE A 290 11.41 -17.46 9.34
CA PHE A 290 10.52 -18.29 8.52
C PHE A 290 10.29 -19.69 9.13
N LEU A 291 11.32 -20.29 9.76
CA LEU A 291 11.20 -21.54 10.51
C LEU A 291 10.29 -21.40 11.74
N GLY A 292 10.42 -20.31 12.48
CA GLY A 292 9.55 -19.97 13.60
C GLY A 292 8.10 -19.74 13.17
N LEU A 293 7.92 -18.97 12.09
CA LEU A 293 6.61 -18.61 11.56
C LEU A 293 5.84 -19.83 11.06
N ARG A 294 6.51 -20.80 10.42
CA ARG A 294 5.87 -22.00 9.89
C ARG A 294 5.08 -22.78 10.95
N GLN A 295 5.52 -22.73 12.21
CA GLN A 295 4.92 -23.48 13.32
C GLN A 295 3.57 -22.89 13.77
N VAL A 296 3.35 -21.59 13.53
CA VAL A 296 2.21 -20.83 14.06
C VAL A 296 1.27 -20.33 12.95
N MET A 297 1.76 -20.26 11.71
CA MET A 297 0.98 -19.76 10.59
C MET A 297 0.00 -20.80 10.07
N ARG A 298 -1.22 -20.34 9.75
CA ARG A 298 -2.24 -21.18 9.13
C ARG A 298 -1.87 -21.60 7.70
N LYS A 299 -2.49 -22.68 7.23
CA LYS A 299 -2.43 -23.10 5.81
C LYS A 299 -2.87 -21.96 4.88
N LYS A 300 -2.18 -21.81 3.74
CA LYS A 300 -2.40 -20.74 2.76
C LYS A 300 -2.27 -19.30 3.32
N GLY A 301 -1.73 -19.17 4.53
CA GLY A 301 -1.39 -17.87 5.10
C GLY A 301 -0.33 -17.20 4.23
N LYS A 302 -0.43 -15.87 4.09
CA LYS A 302 0.48 -15.07 3.26
C LYS A 302 1.37 -14.16 4.09
N VAL A 303 2.61 -13.99 3.62
CA VAL A 303 3.64 -13.15 4.23
C VAL A 303 4.05 -12.11 3.21
N ALA A 304 3.62 -10.87 3.40
CA ALA A 304 4.16 -9.73 2.66
C ALA A 304 5.36 -9.19 3.42
N ILE A 305 6.54 -9.23 2.81
CA ILE A 305 7.80 -8.88 3.49
C ILE A 305 8.68 -8.03 2.58
N VAL A 306 9.32 -7.03 3.18
CA VAL A 306 10.38 -6.24 2.53
C VAL A 306 11.72 -6.84 2.89
N LEU A 307 12.55 -7.14 1.90
CA LEU A 307 13.93 -7.59 2.10
C LEU A 307 14.91 -6.57 1.48
N PRO A 308 16.14 -6.48 2.00
CA PRO A 308 17.10 -5.50 1.52
C PRO A 308 17.81 -5.97 0.24
N ARG A 309 18.03 -5.02 -0.68
CA ARG A 309 19.10 -5.08 -1.68
C ARG A 309 20.14 -4.02 -1.33
N LEU A 310 21.30 -4.46 -0.87
CA LEU A 310 22.38 -3.57 -0.42
C LEU A 310 23.31 -3.22 -1.57
N LYS A 311 23.57 -1.92 -1.76
CA LYS A 311 24.43 -1.41 -2.83
C LYS A 311 25.88 -1.26 -2.35
N TYR A 312 26.82 -1.57 -3.23
CA TYR A 312 28.24 -1.29 -3.06
C TYR A 312 28.79 -0.68 -4.36
N ASN A 313 30.06 -0.27 -4.38
CA ASN A 313 30.66 0.30 -5.60
C ASN A 313 30.57 -0.70 -6.76
N ASN A 314 29.89 -0.30 -7.84
CA ASN A 314 29.67 -1.09 -9.07
C ASN A 314 28.75 -2.32 -8.92
N GLY A 315 27.88 -2.37 -7.91
CA GLY A 315 26.92 -3.48 -7.82
C GLY A 315 25.99 -3.44 -6.62
N TYR A 316 25.32 -4.56 -6.40
CA TYR A 316 24.47 -4.79 -5.26
C TYR A 316 24.49 -6.26 -4.87
N ARG A 317 24.04 -6.56 -3.65
CA ARG A 317 23.80 -7.92 -3.17
C ARG A 317 22.39 -8.03 -2.62
N ASP A 318 21.70 -9.06 -3.09
CA ASP A 318 20.40 -9.49 -2.57
C ASP A 318 20.58 -10.57 -1.50
N VAL A 319 19.57 -10.70 -0.65
CA VAL A 319 19.34 -11.87 0.19
C VAL A 319 19.03 -13.07 -0.70
N ASN A 320 19.67 -14.21 -0.46
CA ASN A 320 19.31 -15.47 -1.11
C ASN A 320 18.01 -16.02 -0.51
N VAL A 321 16.88 -15.60 -1.10
CA VAL A 321 15.54 -15.97 -0.65
C VAL A 321 15.29 -17.48 -0.74
N GLU A 322 15.81 -18.15 -1.76
CA GLU A 322 15.63 -19.61 -1.92
C GLU A 322 16.23 -20.35 -0.71
N ASN A 323 17.41 -19.94 -0.26
CA ASN A 323 18.03 -20.48 0.95
C ASN A 323 17.20 -20.15 2.20
N VAL A 324 16.80 -18.89 2.36
CA VAL A 324 16.05 -18.40 3.53
C VAL A 324 14.75 -19.17 3.75
N ILE A 325 14.04 -19.55 2.69
CA ILE A 325 12.75 -20.24 2.81
C ILE A 325 12.83 -21.76 2.63
N SER A 326 13.98 -22.31 2.21
CA SER A 326 14.14 -23.72 1.79
C SER A 326 13.57 -24.77 2.74
N GLN A 327 13.67 -24.55 4.06
CA GLN A 327 13.23 -25.49 5.10
C GLN A 327 11.91 -25.09 5.79
N SER A 328 11.33 -23.96 5.37
CA SER A 328 10.18 -23.36 6.03
C SER A 328 8.84 -23.79 5.42
N GLY A 329 8.84 -24.42 4.24
CA GLY A 329 7.60 -24.80 3.53
C GLY A 329 6.82 -23.61 2.96
N PHE A 330 7.48 -22.46 2.81
CA PHE A 330 6.93 -21.30 2.11
C PHE A 330 7.33 -21.32 0.64
N ARG A 331 6.47 -20.80 -0.22
CA ARG A 331 6.75 -20.58 -1.64
C ARG A 331 6.35 -19.17 -2.05
N LEU A 332 6.97 -18.66 -3.10
CA LEU A 332 6.59 -17.36 -3.67
C LEU A 332 5.14 -17.41 -4.15
N PHE A 333 4.38 -16.35 -3.85
CA PHE A 333 2.99 -16.19 -4.22
C PHE A 333 2.80 -14.86 -4.93
N ALA A 334 2.28 -14.87 -6.16
CA ALA A 334 1.84 -13.68 -6.86
C ALA A 334 0.32 -13.72 -7.06
N ALA A 335 -0.39 -12.69 -6.58
CA ALA A 335 -1.84 -12.57 -6.74
C ALA A 335 -2.28 -12.48 -8.20
N ASP A 336 -1.38 -12.00 -9.08
CA ASP A 336 -1.61 -11.94 -10.52
C ASP A 336 -0.33 -12.32 -11.29
N LYS A 337 -0.48 -13.19 -12.29
CA LYS A 337 0.63 -13.67 -13.14
C LYS A 337 1.30 -12.56 -13.98
N ARG A 338 0.64 -11.41 -14.15
CA ARG A 338 1.17 -10.28 -14.94
C ARG A 338 2.20 -9.48 -14.17
N VAL A 339 2.25 -9.63 -12.84
CA VAL A 339 3.26 -9.01 -11.99
C VAL A 339 4.24 -10.08 -11.56
N LYS A 340 5.52 -9.86 -11.83
CA LYS A 340 6.60 -10.73 -11.35
C LYS A 340 7.07 -10.23 -10.00
N LEU A 341 7.15 -11.14 -9.03
CA LEU A 341 7.82 -10.87 -7.77
C LEU A 341 9.29 -11.33 -7.83
N PRO A 342 10.19 -10.67 -7.09
CA PRO A 342 9.92 -9.50 -6.25
C PRO A 342 9.74 -8.19 -7.02
N ILE A 343 9.09 -7.21 -6.37
CA ILE A 343 9.06 -5.82 -6.86
C ILE A 343 10.14 -5.01 -6.13
N VAL A 344 10.97 -4.28 -6.87
CA VAL A 344 12.07 -3.50 -6.30
C VAL A 344 11.71 -2.02 -6.27
N SER A 345 11.56 -1.46 -5.07
CA SER A 345 11.45 -0.01 -4.88
C SER A 345 12.82 0.59 -4.61
N LYS A 346 13.27 1.47 -5.50
CA LYS A 346 14.64 1.98 -5.51
C LYS A 346 14.88 2.99 -4.39
N GLY A 347 15.95 2.81 -3.64
CA GLY A 347 16.46 3.78 -2.68
C GLY A 347 17.89 4.21 -2.98
N ARG A 348 18.45 5.08 -2.15
CA ARG A 348 19.80 5.64 -2.37
C ARG A 348 20.90 4.61 -2.10
N PHE A 349 20.92 4.05 -0.90
CA PHE A 349 21.94 3.10 -0.43
C PHE A 349 21.43 1.65 -0.39
N LEU A 350 20.11 1.50 -0.27
CA LEU A 350 19.40 0.23 -0.21
C LEU A 350 18.15 0.33 -1.06
N ASP A 351 17.84 -0.72 -1.81
CA ASP A 351 16.52 -0.88 -2.42
C ASP A 351 15.66 -1.79 -1.54
N ARG A 352 14.36 -1.49 -1.47
CA ARG A 352 13.36 -2.32 -0.80
C ARG A 352 12.84 -3.34 -1.79
N VAL A 353 13.07 -4.61 -1.52
CA VAL A 353 12.68 -5.73 -2.38
C VAL A 353 11.46 -6.42 -1.76
N ILE A 354 10.30 -6.22 -2.36
CA ILE A 354 9.01 -6.67 -1.82
C ILE A 354 8.71 -8.07 -2.33
N TYR A 355 8.49 -8.98 -1.40
CA TYR A 355 8.07 -10.35 -1.66
C TYR A 355 6.71 -10.63 -1.03
N VAL A 356 6.01 -11.60 -1.62
CA VAL A 356 4.84 -12.22 -1.00
C VAL A 356 5.05 -13.73 -1.03
N PHE A 357 5.00 -14.37 0.13
CA PHE A 357 5.10 -15.82 0.27
C PHE A 357 3.78 -16.40 0.74
N GLU A 358 3.55 -17.67 0.46
CA GLU A 358 2.41 -18.45 0.95
C GLU A 358 2.91 -19.78 1.52
N VAL A 359 2.28 -20.22 2.62
CA VAL A 359 2.50 -21.58 3.16
C VAL A 359 1.99 -22.60 2.14
N ALA A 360 2.89 -23.50 1.71
CA ALA A 360 2.60 -24.55 0.73
C ALA A 360 1.50 -25.52 1.18
#